data_AF-A0A813EEE3-F1
#
_entry.id   AF-A0A813EEE3-F1
#
_cell.length_a   1.000
_cell.length_b   1.000
_cell.length_c   1.000
_cell.angle_alpha   90.00
_cell.angle_beta   90.00
_cell.angle_gamma   90.00
#
_symmetry.space_group_name_H-M   'P 1'
#
loop_
_entity.id
_entity.type
_entity.pdbx_description
1 polymer ?
#
loop_
_entity_poly.entity_id
_entity_poly.type
_entity_poly.pdbx_seq_one_letter_code
_entity_poly.pdbx_strand_id
1 'polypeptide(L)'
;MLRERLKYALTYREVKMIVMQRLIKVDGKVRSDMFYPAGFMDVVQIEKTKENFRLLYNTKGRFILHKVVKEEASYKLCRVKKVQRGPKGIPYAITHDGRTIRYPDPEIKTNDTV
;
A
#
# COMPACT_ATOMS: atom_id res chain seq x y z
N MET A 1 10.39 -8.58 -0.94
CA MET A 1 10.72 -7.28 -0.32
C MET A 1 11.71 -7.41 0.83
N LEU A 2 11.35 -8.10 1.92
CA LEU A 2 12.15 -8.18 3.15
C LEU A 2 13.55 -8.78 2.95
N ARG A 3 13.65 -9.89 2.22
CA ARG A 3 14.92 -10.55 1.88
C ARG A 3 15.72 -9.78 0.83
N GLU A 4 15.15 -9.62 -0.38
CA GLU A 4 15.92 -9.11 -1.52
C GLU A 4 16.21 -7.60 -1.50
N ARG A 5 15.31 -6.78 -0.95
CA ARG A 5 15.44 -5.31 -0.99
C ARG A 5 15.96 -4.74 0.33
N LEU A 6 15.39 -5.16 1.46
CA LEU A 6 15.76 -4.63 2.79
C LEU A 6 16.86 -5.42 3.49
N LYS A 7 17.15 -6.65 3.05
CA LYS A 7 18.18 -7.54 3.62
C LYS A 7 18.01 -7.80 5.13
N TYR A 8 16.79 -7.74 5.66
CA TYR A 8 16.48 -8.07 7.06
C TYR A 8 16.35 -9.55 7.35
N ALA A 9 16.29 -10.36 6.31
CA ALA A 9 16.33 -11.80 6.37
C ALA A 9 17.24 -12.31 5.26
N LEU A 10 17.90 -13.42 5.51
CA LEU A 10 18.72 -14.18 4.57
C LEU A 10 17.94 -15.37 4.05
N THR A 11 17.14 -16.03 4.90
CA THR A 11 16.41 -17.25 4.56
C THR A 11 14.90 -17.05 4.49
N TYR A 12 14.21 -17.97 3.79
CA TYR A 12 12.74 -18.00 3.76
C TYR A 12 12.14 -18.17 5.16
N ARG A 13 12.78 -18.99 6.00
CA ARG A 13 12.34 -19.26 7.38
C ARG A 13 12.35 -18.00 8.23
N GLU A 14 13.40 -17.18 8.10
CA GLU A 14 13.50 -15.89 8.80
C GLU A 14 12.43 -14.91 8.33
N VAL A 15 12.18 -14.82 7.02
CA VAL A 15 11.09 -13.99 6.48
C VAL A 15 9.75 -14.41 7.10
N LYS A 16 9.48 -15.71 7.15
CA LYS A 16 8.27 -16.26 7.78
C LYS A 16 8.20 -15.89 9.26
N MET A 17 9.31 -15.98 10.00
CA MET A 17 9.34 -15.59 11.41
C MET A 17 9.00 -14.11 11.62
N ILE A 18 9.59 -13.21 10.83
CA ILE A 18 9.34 -11.76 10.93
C ILE A 18 7.86 -11.45 10.66
N VAL A 19 7.29 -12.05 9.61
CA VAL A 19 5.90 -11.83 9.21
C VAL A 19 4.92 -12.40 10.25
N MET A 20 5.22 -13.58 10.80
CA MET A 20 4.38 -14.22 11.84
C MET A 20 4.40 -13.47 13.17
N GLN A 21 5.47 -12.74 13.47
CA GLN A 21 5.55 -11.84 14.62
C GLN A 21 4.68 -10.57 14.48
N ARG A 22 3.96 -10.40 13.36
CA ARG A 22 3.03 -9.27 13.14
C ARG A 22 3.70 -7.89 13.16
N LEU A 23 5.01 -7.83 12.88
CA LEU A 23 5.81 -6.61 12.92
C LEU A 23 5.65 -5.71 11.69
N ILE A 24 5.03 -6.23 10.63
CA ILE A 24 4.92 -5.57 9.33
C ILE A 24 3.46 -5.16 9.11
N LYS A 25 3.28 -3.88 8.80
CA LYS A 25 2.00 -3.30 8.41
C LYS A 25 2.08 -2.83 6.96
N VAL A 26 1.02 -3.10 6.20
CA VAL A 26 0.82 -2.54 4.86
C VAL A 26 -0.45 -1.72 4.91
N ASP A 27 -0.34 -0.43 4.57
CA ASP A 27 -1.40 0.57 4.71
C ASP A 27 -2.04 0.60 6.10
N GLY A 28 -1.22 0.55 7.15
CA GLY A 28 -1.66 0.53 8.54
C GLY A 28 -2.26 -0.80 9.02
N LYS A 29 -2.51 -1.77 8.13
CA LYS A 29 -3.02 -3.10 8.49
C LYS A 29 -1.88 -4.09 8.66
N VAL A 30 -1.87 -4.82 9.77
CA VAL A 30 -0.91 -5.91 10.01
C VAL A 30 -1.09 -6.99 8.96
N ARG A 31 0.00 -7.39 8.29
CA ARG A 31 0.00 -8.48 7.31
C ARG A 31 0.88 -9.62 7.80
N SER A 32 0.26 -10.78 7.99
CA SER A 32 0.92 -12.03 8.35
C SER A 32 1.09 -12.98 7.17
N ASP A 33 0.61 -12.60 5.99
CA ASP A 33 0.84 -13.33 4.75
C ASP A 33 2.13 -12.84 4.11
N MET A 34 3.01 -13.78 3.80
CA MET A 34 4.30 -13.53 3.20
C MET A 34 4.20 -13.31 1.68
N PHE A 35 3.15 -13.82 1.03
CA PHE A 35 2.89 -13.59 -0.39
C PHE A 35 1.85 -12.48 -0.63
N TYR A 36 1.61 -11.65 0.38
CA TYR A 36 0.70 -10.51 0.25
C TYR A 36 1.16 -9.60 -0.90
N PRO A 37 0.29 -9.30 -1.88
CA PRO A 37 0.64 -8.44 -3.00
C PRO A 37 0.70 -6.99 -2.53
N ALA A 38 1.90 -6.44 -2.38
CA ALA A 38 2.13 -5.02 -2.15
C ALA A 38 2.46 -4.32 -3.47
N GLY A 39 1.73 -3.25 -3.78
CA GLY A 39 1.74 -2.59 -5.07
C GLY A 39 2.27 -1.16 -5.05
N PHE A 40 2.05 -0.45 -6.16
CA PHE A 40 2.41 0.96 -6.30
C PHE A 40 1.63 1.83 -5.29
N MET A 41 2.31 2.82 -4.69
CA MET A 41 1.80 3.72 -3.65
C MET A 41 1.51 3.10 -2.28
N ASP A 42 1.61 1.78 -2.12
CA ASP A 42 1.42 1.14 -0.83
C ASP A 42 2.49 1.58 0.18
N VAL A 43 2.04 1.78 1.42
CA VAL A 43 2.91 2.16 2.53
C VAL A 43 3.19 0.93 3.39
N VAL A 44 4.46 0.54 3.45
CA VAL A 44 4.97 -0.54 4.28
C VAL A 44 5.61 0.06 5.53
N GLN A 45 5.11 -0.30 6.70
CA GLN A 45 5.61 0.18 7.98
C GLN A 45 6.17 -0.98 8.79
N ILE A 46 7.33 -0.76 9.40
CA ILE A 46 8.00 -1.74 10.26
C ILE A 46 8.10 -1.12 11.65
N GLU A 47 7.29 -1.61 12.59
CA GLU A 47 7.15 -0.98 13.90
C GLU A 47 8.43 -1.02 14.73
N LYS A 48 9.16 -2.13 14.64
CA LYS A 48 10.37 -2.36 15.44
C LYS A 48 11.51 -1.41 15.06
N THR A 49 11.65 -1.09 13.77
CA THR A 49 12.68 -0.16 13.28
C THR A 49 12.17 1.28 13.16
N LYS A 50 10.85 1.50 13.35
CA LYS A 50 10.16 2.78 13.15
C LYS A 50 10.34 3.35 11.75
N GLU A 51 10.66 2.50 10.77
CA GLU A 51 10.83 2.91 9.39
C GLU A 51 9.53 2.73 8.59
N ASN A 52 9.26 3.70 7.72
CA ASN A 52 8.14 3.66 6.78
C ASN A 52 8.71 3.73 5.36
N PHE A 53 8.16 2.90 4.49
CA PHE A 53 8.54 2.82 3.09
C PHE A 53 7.32 2.96 2.21
N ARG A 54 7.45 3.71 1.12
CA ARG A 54 6.46 3.75 0.04
C ARG A 54 7.01 3.01 -1.17
N LEU A 55 6.17 2.17 -1.77
CA LEU A 55 6.50 1.44 -2.98
C LEU A 55 6.30 2.33 -4.21
N LEU A 56 7.40 2.71 -4.85
CA LEU A 56 7.41 3.55 -6.05
C LEU A 56 8.17 2.87 -7.19
N TYR A 57 7.95 3.33 -8.42
CA TYR A 57 8.76 2.92 -9.56
C TYR A 57 9.99 3.82 -9.69
N ASN A 58 11.13 3.23 -10.01
CA ASN A 58 12.28 4.00 -10.48
C ASN A 58 12.16 4.29 -12.00
N THR A 59 13.10 5.07 -12.52
CA THR A 59 13.20 5.41 -13.96
C THR A 59 13.36 4.19 -14.88
N LYS A 60 13.76 3.03 -14.33
CA LYS A 60 13.90 1.76 -15.05
C LYS A 60 12.66 0.85 -14.91
N GLY A 61 11.55 1.36 -14.36
CA GLY A 61 10.30 0.62 -14.17
C GLY A 61 10.33 -0.46 -13.08
N ARG A 62 11.34 -0.47 -12.21
CA ARG A 62 11.45 -1.42 -11.09
C ARG A 62 10.90 -0.81 -9.81
N PHE A 63 10.27 -1.62 -8.98
CA PHE A 63 9.88 -1.20 -7.64
C PHE A 63 11.10 -0.88 -6.77
N ILE A 64 11.06 0.29 -6.15
CA ILE A 64 11.97 0.76 -5.11
C ILE A 64 11.19 1.00 -3.82
N LEU A 65 11.87 0.81 -2.70
CA LEU A 65 11.35 1.17 -1.38
C LEU A 65 11.88 2.55 -1.05
N HIS A 66 11.03 3.56 -1.17
CA HIS A 66 11.37 4.93 -0.84
C HIS A 66 11.07 5.18 0.64
N LYS A 67 12.07 5.60 1.43
CA LYS A 67 11.85 5.94 2.84
C LYS A 67 11.00 7.21 2.94
N VAL A 68 9.95 7.18 3.76
CA VAL A 68 9.03 8.30 3.96
C VAL A 68 8.89 8.64 5.45
N VAL A 69 8.57 9.90 5.74
CA VAL A 69 8.33 10.37 7.12
C VAL A 69 6.98 9.81 7.62
N LYS A 70 6.82 9.71 8.94
CA LYS A 70 5.60 9.17 9.57
C LYS A 70 4.31 9.91 9.14
N GLU A 71 4.39 11.22 8.98
CA GLU A 71 3.27 12.05 8.53
C GLU A 71 2.86 11.68 7.09
N GLU A 72 3.84 11.54 6.20
CA GLU A 72 3.59 11.14 4.82
C GLU A 72 3.10 9.70 4.71
N ALA A 73 3.56 8.81 5.60
CA ALA A 73 3.10 7.43 5.70
C ALA A 73 1.63 7.30 6.13
N SER A 74 1.01 8.36 6.66
CA SER A 74 -0.40 8.35 7.08
C SER A 74 -1.38 8.34 5.91
N TYR A 75 -0.94 8.78 4.72
CA TYR A 75 -1.78 8.86 3.53
C TYR A 75 -1.10 8.20 2.33
N LYS A 76 -1.88 7.96 1.28
CA LYS A 76 -1.39 7.55 -0.03
C LYS A 76 -2.31 8.06 -1.12
N LEU A 77 -1.73 8.37 -2.26
CA LEU A 77 -2.46 8.79 -3.45
C LEU A 77 -2.96 7.58 -4.23
N CYS A 78 -4.20 7.66 -4.68
CA CYS A 78 -4.91 6.62 -5.36
C CYS A 78 -5.55 7.15 -6.64
N ARG A 79 -5.13 6.63 -7.79
CA ARG A 79 -5.85 6.90 -9.05
C ARG A 79 -7.24 6.24 -9.03
N VAL A 80 -8.26 7.01 -9.41
CA VAL A 80 -9.64 6.56 -9.60
C VAL A 80 -9.74 5.78 -10.93
N LYS A 81 -10.12 4.51 -10.84
CA LYS A 81 -10.35 3.65 -12.00
C LYS A 81 -11.76 3.81 -12.57
N LYS A 82 -12.76 3.92 -11.70
CA LYS A 82 -14.18 4.02 -12.08
C LYS A 82 -14.96 4.78 -11.02
N VAL A 83 -15.94 5.57 -11.44
CA VAL A 83 -16.97 6.16 -10.58
C VAL A 83 -18.31 5.58 -11.00
N GLN A 84 -19.05 4.99 -10.07
CA GLN A 84 -20.32 4.32 -10.33
C GLN A 84 -21.32 4.57 -9.21
N ARG A 85 -22.61 4.33 -9.49
CA ARG A 85 -23.68 4.37 -8.48
C ARG A 85 -24.04 2.94 -8.08
N GLY A 86 -24.06 2.68 -6.79
CA GLY A 86 -24.39 1.38 -6.22
C GLY A 86 -25.88 1.23 -5.89
N PRO A 87 -26.24 0.11 -5.25
CA PRO A 87 -27.58 -0.07 -4.69
C PRO A 87 -27.96 1.13 -3.81
N LYS A 88 -29.23 1.54 -3.86
CA LYS A 88 -29.75 2.74 -3.17
C LYS A 88 -29.20 4.07 -3.72
N GLY A 89 -28.64 4.09 -4.94
CA GLY A 89 -28.19 5.30 -5.62
C GLY A 89 -26.89 5.90 -5.07
N ILE A 90 -26.17 5.17 -4.22
CA ILE A 90 -24.99 5.70 -3.50
C ILE A 90 -23.79 5.76 -4.45
N PRO A 91 -23.20 6.95 -4.70
CA PRO A 91 -22.01 7.06 -5.53
C PRO A 91 -20.79 6.46 -4.82
N TYR A 92 -19.94 5.78 -5.57
CA TYR A 92 -18.67 5.26 -5.09
C TYR A 92 -17.59 5.31 -6.18
N ALA A 93 -16.34 5.55 -5.74
CA ALA A 93 -15.15 5.51 -6.57
C ALA A 93 -14.35 4.24 -6.28
N ILE A 94 -13.99 3.51 -7.33
CA ILE A 94 -13.07 2.38 -7.26
C ILE A 94 -11.68 2.90 -7.62
N THR A 95 -10.72 2.65 -6.76
CA THR A 95 -9.31 3.04 -6.95
C THR A 95 -8.48 1.94 -7.60
N HIS A 96 -7.27 2.28 -8.04
CA HIS A 96 -6.37 1.31 -8.68
C HIS A 96 -5.93 0.16 -7.76
N ASP A 97 -5.82 0.43 -6.45
CA ASP A 97 -5.56 -0.52 -5.35
C ASP A 97 -6.80 -1.35 -4.95
N GLY A 98 -7.94 -1.15 -5.63
CA GLY A 98 -9.14 -1.92 -5.33
C GLY A 98 -9.89 -1.45 -4.07
N ARG A 99 -9.56 -0.27 -3.52
CA ARG A 99 -10.41 0.37 -2.50
C ARG A 99 -11.65 0.96 -3.14
N THR A 100 -12.77 0.82 -2.44
CA THR A 100 -14.06 1.45 -2.79
C THR A 100 -14.34 2.58 -1.81
N ILE A 101 -14.29 3.82 -2.30
CA ILE A 101 -14.57 5.03 -1.52
C ILE A 101 -16.02 5.42 -1.78
N ARG A 102 -16.87 5.43 -0.75
CA ARG A 102 -18.28 5.82 -0.85
C ARG A 102 -18.41 7.32 -0.66
N TYR A 103 -19.39 7.92 -1.32
CA TYR A 103 -19.61 9.37 -1.31
C TYR A 103 -18.35 10.18 -1.68
N PRO A 104 -17.72 9.89 -2.84
CA PRO A 104 -16.65 10.75 -3.34
C PRO A 104 -17.20 12.14 -3.67
N ASP A 105 -16.30 13.13 -3.73
CA ASP A 105 -16.63 14.46 -4.23
C ASP A 105 -17.28 14.37 -5.64
N PRO A 106 -18.37 15.11 -5.90
CA PRO A 106 -19.05 15.11 -7.20
C PRO A 106 -18.16 15.46 -8.40
N GLU A 107 -17.07 16.21 -8.20
CA GLU A 107 -16.16 16.61 -9.28
C GLU A 107 -15.20 15.49 -9.70
N ILE A 108 -15.02 14.46 -8.86
CA ILE A 108 -14.10 13.36 -9.11
C ILE A 108 -14.56 12.54 -10.32
N LYS A 109 -13.69 12.43 -11.31
CA LYS A 109 -13.85 11.66 -12.53
C LYS A 109 -12.84 10.52 -12.62
N THR A 110 -13.03 9.66 -13.62
CA THR A 110 -12.09 8.59 -13.95
C THR A 110 -10.73 9.18 -14.32
N ASN A 111 -9.65 8.56 -13.84
CA ASN A 111 -8.25 8.99 -13.95
C ASN A 111 -7.80 10.12 -13.02
N ASP A 112 -8.69 10.70 -12.22
CA ASP A 112 -8.29 11.63 -11.17
C ASP A 112 -7.54 10.90 -10.04
N THR A 113 -6.86 11.67 -9.20
CA THR A 113 -6.10 11.17 -8.06
C THR A 113 -6.74 11.65 -6.76
N VAL A 114 -6.96 10.72 -5.84
CA VAL A 114 -7.59 10.92 -4.52
C VAL A 114 -6.66 10.44 -3.41
#